data_AF-A0AAV9CC88-F1
#
_entry.id   AF-A0AAV9CC88-F1
#
_cell.length_a   1.000
_cell.length_b   1.000
_cell.length_c   1.000
_cell.angle_alpha   90.00
_cell.angle_beta   90.00
_cell.angle_gamma   90.00
#
_symmetry.space_group_name_H-M   'P 1'
#
loop_
_entity.id
_entity.type
_entity.pdbx_description
1 polymer ?
#
loop_
_entity_poly.entity_id
_entity_poly.type
_entity_poly.pdbx_seq_one_letter_code
_entity_poly.pdbx_strand_id
1 'polypeptide(L)'
;MDPRWTIVIDGHSHDALDAADATADVSYGDGSVTVGDFSTETLTFDGGARLGRIALGCGHSNQGLFVGAAGLLGLGRGRLSFPSQSARHLRRRFSYCLVDRLSKKRSSTSSSSIVFGDSAVPSTAAYTPLVVNPKADTFYYVEMTGISVGGARVSGVDAAELRMDPATGEGGVIVDSGTSVTRLPARTYAAVRDAFRAGAVGLRVARGGYSLFDTCYDLSGRAEVKVPTVVMHFAGGADVSLPAENYLIPVTSSGLFCFAFAATNGGLSIIGNIQQQGFRVVFDGAGARLGFLPNGC
;
A
#
# COMPACT_ATOMS: atom_id res chain seq x y z
N MET A 1 26.57 -8.89 6.83
CA MET A 1 25.53 -7.84 6.82
C MET A 1 24.28 -8.49 6.28
N ASP A 2 23.18 -8.44 7.01
CA ASP A 2 21.89 -9.00 6.56
C ASP A 2 21.28 -8.05 5.52
N PRO A 3 21.15 -8.43 4.24
CA PRO A 3 20.63 -7.54 3.21
C PRO A 3 19.14 -7.30 3.46
N ARG A 4 18.81 -6.11 3.95
CA ARG A 4 17.41 -5.68 4.13
C ARG A 4 16.83 -5.26 2.78
N TRP A 5 15.75 -5.92 2.38
CA TRP A 5 14.98 -5.59 1.18
C TRP A 5 13.78 -4.70 1.53
N THR A 6 13.42 -3.80 0.62
CA THR A 6 12.15 -3.07 0.72
C THR A 6 11.11 -3.74 -0.18
N ILE A 7 9.89 -3.89 0.34
CA ILE A 7 8.76 -4.48 -0.40
C ILE A 7 8.06 -3.37 -1.18
N VAL A 8 7.93 -3.55 -2.48
CA VAL A 8 7.35 -2.54 -3.38
C VAL A 8 6.35 -3.22 -4.31
N ILE A 9 5.13 -2.67 -4.38
CA ILE A 9 4.05 -3.20 -5.22
C ILE A 9 3.95 -2.43 -6.53
N ASP A 10 4.51 -1.22 -6.60
CA ASP A 10 4.64 -0.42 -7.81
C ASP A 10 5.98 -0.64 -8.53
N GLY A 11 5.95 -0.63 -9.85
CA GLY A 11 7.13 -0.74 -10.69
C GLY A 11 6.73 -1.13 -12.10
N HIS A 12 7.03 -0.25 -13.05
CA HIS A 12 6.90 -0.55 -14.48
C HIS A 12 8.30 -0.73 -15.06
N SER A 13 8.56 -1.91 -15.63
CA SER A 13 9.73 -2.14 -16.48
C SER A 13 9.34 -1.91 -17.94
N HIS A 14 10.16 -1.15 -18.67
CA HIS A 14 10.09 -1.12 -20.13
C HIS A 14 11.10 -2.14 -20.66
N ASP A 15 10.61 -3.31 -21.10
CA ASP A 15 11.48 -4.35 -21.66
C ASP A 15 11.88 -3.98 -23.11
N ALA A 16 13.10 -3.50 -23.32
CA ALA A 16 13.77 -3.56 -24.63
C ALA A 16 14.80 -4.69 -24.58
N LEU A 17 14.40 -5.89 -25.04
CA LEU A 17 15.33 -7.02 -25.19
C LEU A 17 16.03 -6.92 -26.55
N ASP A 18 17.07 -6.09 -26.65
CA ASP A 18 18.04 -6.22 -27.75
C ASP A 18 19.22 -7.08 -27.29
N ALA A 19 19.49 -8.15 -28.05
CA ALA A 19 20.35 -9.28 -27.71
C ALA A 19 21.87 -8.97 -27.68
N ALA A 20 22.26 -7.73 -27.35
CA ALA A 20 23.67 -7.33 -27.25
C ALA A 20 24.00 -6.50 -26.00
N ASP A 21 23.02 -5.94 -25.28
CA ASP A 21 23.25 -5.21 -24.02
C ASP A 21 21.94 -5.20 -23.21
N ALA A 22 21.83 -6.05 -22.18
CA ALA A 22 20.56 -6.30 -21.48
C ALA A 22 20.29 -5.25 -20.39
N THR A 23 20.18 -3.98 -20.79
CA THR A 23 19.92 -2.87 -19.87
C THR A 23 18.46 -2.86 -19.42
N ALA A 24 18.22 -2.87 -18.11
CA ALA A 24 16.92 -2.73 -17.46
C ALA A 24 16.70 -1.27 -17.05
N ASP A 25 15.60 -0.68 -17.49
CA ASP A 25 15.10 0.62 -17.00
C ASP A 25 13.78 0.39 -16.25
N VAL A 26 13.77 0.74 -14.96
CA VAL A 26 12.58 0.64 -14.11
C VAL A 26 12.27 2.00 -13.51
N SER A 27 11.04 2.45 -13.76
CA SER A 27 10.46 3.67 -13.19
C SER A 27 9.41 3.33 -12.13
N TYR A 28 9.43 4.07 -11.03
CA TYR A 28 8.51 3.95 -9.91
C TYR A 28 7.51 5.11 -9.88
N GLY A 29 6.37 4.92 -9.18
CA GLY A 29 5.28 5.90 -9.17
C GLY A 29 5.65 7.24 -8.49
N ASP A 30 6.70 7.24 -7.67
CA ASP A 30 7.27 8.42 -7.04
C ASP A 30 8.24 9.20 -7.95
N GLY A 31 8.49 8.71 -9.17
CA GLY A 31 9.45 9.27 -10.12
C GLY A 31 10.89 8.79 -9.92
N SER A 32 11.15 7.87 -8.98
CA SER A 32 12.44 7.22 -8.85
C SER A 32 12.73 6.33 -10.07
N VAL A 33 14.00 6.23 -10.46
CA VAL A 33 14.44 5.45 -11.63
C VAL A 33 15.70 4.66 -11.29
N THR A 34 15.75 3.40 -11.73
CA THR A 34 16.96 2.58 -11.68
C THR A 34 17.30 2.06 -13.08
N VAL A 35 18.57 2.18 -13.44
CA VAL A 35 19.15 1.60 -14.66
C VAL A 35 20.20 0.58 -14.27
N GLY A 36 20.12 -0.61 -14.87
CA GLY A 36 20.95 -1.74 -14.50
C GLY A 36 21.00 -2.83 -15.56
N ASP A 37 21.54 -4.00 -15.21
CA ASP A 37 21.51 -5.19 -16.06
C ASP A 37 20.59 -6.26 -15.50
N PHE A 38 20.06 -7.13 -16.36
CA PHE A 38 19.36 -8.32 -15.90
C PHE A 38 20.31 -9.46 -15.55
N SER A 39 20.01 -10.13 -14.43
CA SER A 39 20.65 -11.39 -14.04
C SER A 39 19.59 -12.38 -13.56
N THR A 40 19.95 -13.66 -13.44
CA THR A 40 19.09 -14.68 -12.84
C THR A 40 19.75 -15.29 -11.63
N GLU A 41 19.00 -15.47 -10.54
CA GLU A 41 19.52 -16.03 -9.30
C GLU A 41 18.53 -17.04 -8.67
N THR A 42 19.01 -17.76 -7.67
CA THR A 42 18.22 -18.61 -6.79
C THR A 42 17.91 -17.90 -5.48
N LEU A 43 16.62 -17.61 -5.25
CA LEU A 43 16.15 -17.09 -3.97
C LEU A 43 15.97 -18.23 -2.98
N THR A 44 16.52 -18.07 -1.77
CA THR A 44 16.37 -19.03 -0.67
C THR A 44 15.57 -18.38 0.45
N PHE A 45 14.55 -19.06 0.96
CA PHE A 45 13.64 -18.59 1.99
C PHE A 45 13.84 -19.34 3.30
N ASP A 46 13.30 -18.79 4.38
CA ASP A 46 13.22 -19.46 5.68
C ASP A 46 12.59 -20.85 5.54
N GLY A 47 13.16 -21.83 6.25
CA GLY A 47 12.79 -23.24 6.10
C GLY A 47 13.45 -23.95 4.92
N GLY A 48 14.34 -23.28 4.17
CA GLY A 48 15.19 -23.91 3.15
C GLY A 48 14.56 -24.05 1.76
N ALA A 49 13.38 -23.46 1.55
CA ALA A 49 12.75 -23.43 0.23
C ALA A 49 13.62 -22.62 -0.75
N ARG A 50 13.80 -23.15 -1.97
CA ARG A 50 14.65 -22.55 -3.02
C ARG A 50 13.86 -22.36 -4.30
N LEU A 51 13.89 -21.16 -4.85
CA LEU A 51 13.32 -20.83 -6.17
C LEU A 51 14.46 -20.38 -7.08
N GLY A 52 14.85 -21.25 -8.01
CA GLY A 52 15.91 -20.98 -8.99
C GLY A 52 15.40 -20.22 -10.21
N ARG A 53 16.33 -19.57 -10.92
CA ARG A 53 16.09 -18.84 -12.18
C ARG A 53 15.08 -17.70 -12.03
N ILE A 54 15.14 -16.98 -10.92
CA ILE A 54 14.41 -15.74 -10.73
C ILE A 54 15.23 -14.63 -11.38
N ALA A 55 14.68 -13.97 -12.39
CA ALA A 55 15.23 -12.77 -12.98
C ALA A 55 15.17 -11.60 -11.99
N LEU A 56 16.28 -10.89 -11.86
CA LEU A 56 16.47 -9.74 -10.99
C LEU A 56 17.20 -8.65 -11.78
N GLY A 57 16.94 -7.38 -11.47
CA GLY A 57 17.71 -6.25 -11.99
C GLY A 57 18.86 -5.89 -11.04
N CYS A 58 20.07 -5.75 -11.56
CA CYS A 58 21.24 -5.24 -10.85
C CYS A 58 21.39 -3.75 -11.15
N GLY A 59 20.82 -2.89 -10.29
CA GLY A 59 20.84 -1.43 -10.47
C GLY A 59 22.24 -0.83 -10.28
N HIS A 60 22.77 -0.19 -11.32
CA HIS A 60 24.07 0.50 -11.31
C HIS A 60 23.91 2.01 -11.13
N SER A 61 22.81 2.57 -11.63
CA SER A 61 22.47 3.99 -11.53
C SER A 61 21.09 4.12 -10.92
N ASN A 62 21.02 4.59 -9.68
CA ASN A 62 19.80 4.66 -8.89
C ASN A 62 19.53 6.11 -8.50
N GLN A 63 18.38 6.66 -8.92
CA GLN A 63 17.98 8.04 -8.63
C GLN A 63 16.63 8.08 -7.90
N GLY A 64 16.55 8.82 -6.80
CA GLY A 64 15.32 8.95 -6.00
C GLY A 64 15.46 8.36 -4.60
N LEU A 65 14.42 7.67 -4.11
CA LEU A 65 14.25 7.33 -2.69
C LEU A 65 14.89 5.99 -2.25
N PHE A 66 15.89 5.48 -2.97
CA PHE A 66 16.52 4.16 -2.74
C PHE A 66 17.49 4.11 -1.52
N VAL A 67 17.14 4.71 -0.39
CA VAL A 67 18.02 4.81 0.78
C VAL A 67 17.69 3.73 1.81
N GLY A 68 18.71 3.01 2.31
CA GLY A 68 18.60 2.14 3.49
C GLY A 68 18.20 0.68 3.24
N ALA A 69 18.08 0.27 1.97
CA ALA A 69 17.83 -1.11 1.55
C ALA A 69 18.87 -1.57 0.50
N ALA A 70 19.12 -2.87 0.43
CA ALA A 70 20.00 -3.47 -0.57
C ALA A 70 19.32 -3.64 -1.95
N GLY A 71 17.99 -3.52 -2.00
CA GLY A 71 17.19 -3.62 -3.22
C GLY A 71 15.69 -3.62 -2.94
N LEU A 72 14.91 -3.74 -4.02
CA LEU A 72 13.45 -3.75 -4.00
C LEU A 72 12.92 -5.11 -4.47
N LEU A 73 11.94 -5.66 -3.74
CA LEU A 73 11.20 -6.83 -4.18
C LEU A 73 9.88 -6.39 -4.83
N GLY A 74 9.83 -6.47 -6.16
CA GLY A 74 8.63 -6.14 -6.95
C GLY A 74 7.52 -7.18 -6.80
N LEU A 75 6.43 -6.80 -6.17
CA LEU A 75 5.25 -7.64 -5.92
C LEU A 75 4.05 -7.35 -6.82
N GLY A 76 4.21 -6.44 -7.80
CA GLY A 76 3.19 -6.13 -8.80
C GLY A 76 2.78 -7.35 -9.65
N ARG A 77 2.01 -7.10 -10.71
CA ARG A 77 1.48 -8.13 -11.62
C ARG A 77 2.23 -8.19 -12.95
N GLY A 78 3.27 -7.36 -13.11
CA GLY A 78 4.14 -7.37 -14.29
C GLY A 78 4.83 -8.72 -14.50
N ARG A 79 5.28 -9.00 -15.73
CA ARG A 79 5.87 -10.30 -16.11
C ARG A 79 7.13 -10.64 -15.32
N LEU A 80 7.94 -9.64 -15.01
CA LEU A 80 9.17 -9.75 -14.22
C LEU A 80 8.95 -9.62 -12.71
N SER A 81 7.73 -9.42 -12.23
CA SER A 81 7.44 -9.39 -10.79
C SER A 81 7.66 -10.76 -10.15
N PHE A 82 8.01 -10.78 -8.86
CA PHE A 82 8.23 -12.03 -8.15
C PHE A 82 6.99 -12.96 -8.14
N PRO A 83 5.75 -12.47 -7.92
CA PRO A 83 4.55 -13.31 -8.01
C PRO A 83 4.36 -13.95 -9.39
N SER A 84 4.64 -13.22 -10.48
CA SER A 84 4.55 -13.74 -11.85
C SER A 84 5.61 -14.79 -12.15
N GLN A 85 6.88 -14.51 -11.79
CA GLN A 85 7.98 -15.44 -12.02
C GLN A 85 7.83 -16.75 -11.23
N SER A 86 7.28 -16.66 -10.01
CA SER A 86 7.05 -17.81 -9.13
C SER A 86 5.67 -18.46 -9.27
N ALA A 87 4.84 -18.00 -10.21
CA ALA A 87 3.43 -18.38 -10.33
C ALA A 87 3.19 -19.90 -10.41
N ARG A 88 4.09 -20.66 -11.04
CA ARG A 88 3.98 -22.11 -11.15
C ARG A 88 4.03 -22.83 -9.79
N HIS A 89 4.75 -22.28 -8.83
CA HIS A 89 4.96 -22.88 -7.51
C HIS A 89 4.10 -22.20 -6.45
N LEU A 90 3.96 -20.88 -6.53
CA LEU A 90 3.31 -20.05 -5.51
C LEU A 90 1.93 -19.54 -5.93
N ARG A 91 1.46 -19.87 -7.14
CA ARG A 91 0.12 -19.57 -7.65
C ARG A 91 -0.25 -18.08 -7.65
N ARG A 92 0.75 -17.19 -7.69
CA ARG A 92 0.58 -15.73 -7.53
C ARG A 92 -0.14 -15.37 -6.22
N ARG A 93 0.12 -16.14 -5.16
CA ARG A 93 -0.44 -15.93 -3.83
C ARG A 93 0.63 -15.44 -2.89
N PHE A 94 0.33 -14.35 -2.21
CA PHE A 94 1.17 -13.84 -1.14
C PHE A 94 0.35 -12.99 -0.17
N SER A 95 0.89 -12.76 1.02
CA SER A 95 0.38 -11.78 1.95
C SER A 95 1.51 -11.20 2.77
N TYR A 96 1.36 -9.96 3.18
CA TYR A 96 2.29 -9.33 4.11
C TYR A 96 1.54 -8.72 5.28
N CYS A 97 2.26 -8.58 6.38
CA CYS A 97 1.86 -7.81 7.54
C CYS A 97 2.91 -6.71 7.75
N LEU A 98 2.45 -5.47 7.85
CA LEU A 98 3.27 -4.34 8.26
C LEU A 98 3.00 -4.04 9.74
N VAL A 99 4.02 -4.17 10.58
CA VAL A 99 3.87 -3.88 12.01
C VAL A 99 3.73 -2.37 12.25
N ASP A 100 3.01 -2.02 13.32
CA ASP A 100 2.82 -0.63 13.71
C ASP A 100 4.15 0.05 14.07
N ARG A 101 4.45 1.13 13.36
CA ARG A 101 5.63 1.98 13.57
C ARG A 101 5.62 2.72 14.90
N LEU A 102 4.45 2.90 15.52
CA LEU A 102 4.25 3.62 16.78
C LEU A 102 4.35 2.73 18.00
N SER A 103 4.50 1.41 17.79
CA SER A 103 4.58 0.46 18.87
C SER A 103 5.83 0.71 19.74
N LYS A 104 5.61 1.40 20.87
CA LYS A 104 6.64 1.60 21.92
C LYS A 104 7.11 0.27 22.52
N LYS A 105 6.30 -0.78 22.36
CA LYS A 105 6.72 -2.17 22.51
C LYS A 105 7.48 -2.60 21.26
N ARG A 106 8.70 -2.09 21.07
CA ARG A 106 9.73 -2.88 20.37
C ARG A 106 10.09 -4.06 21.25
N SER A 107 9.17 -5.02 21.39
CA SER A 107 9.58 -6.36 21.76
C SER A 107 10.45 -6.84 20.60
N SER A 108 11.56 -7.51 20.90
CA SER A 108 12.47 -8.08 19.91
C SER A 108 11.84 -9.15 19.00
N THR A 109 10.51 -9.29 19.00
CA THR A 109 9.74 -10.35 18.35
C THR A 109 8.71 -9.88 17.31
N SER A 110 8.37 -8.58 17.22
CA SER A 110 7.39 -8.10 16.25
C SER A 110 8.07 -7.51 15.01
N SER A 111 8.29 -8.33 13.99
CA SER A 111 8.76 -7.93 12.67
C SER A 111 7.64 -7.96 11.63
N SER A 112 7.69 -7.06 10.64
CA SER A 112 6.89 -7.22 9.43
C SER A 112 7.23 -8.56 8.77
N SER A 113 6.24 -9.22 8.19
CA SER A 113 6.42 -10.53 7.56
C SER A 113 5.76 -10.57 6.20
N ILE A 114 6.29 -11.43 5.32
CA ILE A 114 5.68 -11.78 4.03
C ILE A 114 5.63 -13.31 3.92
N VAL A 115 4.52 -13.81 3.40
CA VAL A 115 4.26 -15.25 3.21
C VAL A 115 3.84 -15.44 1.76
N PHE A 116 4.35 -16.50 1.13
CA PHE A 116 4.06 -16.85 -0.26
C PHE A 116 3.37 -18.21 -0.36
N GLY A 117 2.57 -18.38 -1.40
CA GLY A 117 1.86 -19.63 -1.68
C GLY A 117 0.52 -19.76 -0.96
N ASP A 118 0.03 -21.00 -0.83
CA ASP A 118 -1.33 -21.27 -0.38
C ASP A 118 -1.59 -20.89 1.09
N SER A 119 -0.57 -20.98 1.96
CA SER A 119 -0.67 -20.56 3.37
C SER A 119 -0.85 -19.05 3.54
N ALA A 120 -0.58 -18.26 2.49
CA ALA A 120 -0.72 -16.82 2.52
C ALA A 120 -2.18 -16.34 2.44
N VAL A 121 -3.14 -17.23 2.14
CA VAL A 121 -4.53 -16.90 1.81
C VAL A 121 -5.52 -17.48 2.85
N PRO A 122 -5.66 -16.84 4.03
CA PRO A 122 -6.59 -17.28 5.06
C PRO A 122 -8.05 -17.05 4.67
N SER A 123 -8.93 -18.04 4.87
CA SER A 123 -10.36 -17.93 4.54
C SER A 123 -11.12 -16.87 5.36
N THR A 124 -10.56 -16.44 6.49
CA THR A 124 -11.16 -15.48 7.43
C THR A 124 -10.91 -14.01 7.06
N ALA A 125 -10.08 -13.73 6.05
CA ALA A 125 -9.88 -12.35 5.59
C ALA A 125 -11.15 -11.81 4.91
N ALA A 126 -11.37 -10.49 5.03
CA ALA A 126 -12.41 -9.81 4.27
C ALA A 126 -11.92 -9.58 2.83
N TYR A 127 -12.55 -10.25 1.87
CA TYR A 127 -12.10 -10.24 0.47
C TYR A 127 -12.94 -9.32 -0.43
N THR A 128 -12.25 -8.63 -1.33
CA THR A 128 -12.82 -7.86 -2.44
C THR A 128 -12.26 -8.35 -3.77
N PRO A 129 -13.04 -8.36 -4.87
CA PRO A 129 -12.53 -8.70 -6.20
C PRO A 129 -11.38 -7.78 -6.64
N LEU A 130 -10.38 -8.36 -7.32
CA LEU A 130 -9.39 -7.58 -8.05
C LEU A 130 -9.96 -7.16 -9.40
N VAL A 131 -9.68 -5.92 -9.78
CA VAL A 131 -10.00 -5.37 -11.10
C VAL A 131 -8.73 -5.31 -11.95
N VAL A 132 -8.89 -5.39 -13.27
CA VAL A 132 -7.78 -5.27 -14.22
C VAL A 132 -7.91 -3.95 -14.96
N ASN A 133 -6.90 -3.10 -14.82
CA ASN A 133 -6.78 -1.90 -15.65
C ASN A 133 -6.21 -2.29 -17.02
N PRO A 134 -6.91 -1.99 -18.14
CA PRO A 134 -6.45 -2.36 -19.48
C PRO A 134 -5.20 -1.59 -19.96
N LYS A 135 -4.83 -0.49 -19.28
CA LYS A 135 -3.67 0.36 -19.60
C LYS A 135 -2.53 0.24 -18.59
N ALA A 136 -2.82 -0.25 -17.38
CA ALA A 136 -1.84 -0.37 -16.29
C ALA A 136 -2.08 -1.67 -15.49
N ASP A 137 -1.91 -2.82 -16.16
CA ASP A 137 -2.27 -4.15 -15.65
C ASP A 137 -1.33 -4.70 -14.56
N THR A 138 -0.25 -3.97 -14.27
CA THR A 138 0.76 -4.32 -13.26
C THR A 138 0.31 -4.01 -11.82
N PHE A 139 -0.64 -3.09 -11.62
CA PHE A 139 -1.13 -2.74 -10.28
C PHE A 139 -2.27 -3.65 -9.80
N TYR A 140 -2.44 -3.73 -8.49
CA TYR A 140 -3.60 -4.37 -7.87
C TYR A 140 -4.72 -3.35 -7.65
N TYR A 141 -5.66 -3.31 -8.59
CA TYR A 141 -6.87 -2.51 -8.47
C TYR A 141 -7.94 -3.25 -7.66
N VAL A 142 -8.66 -2.51 -6.83
CA VAL A 142 -9.84 -2.97 -6.09
C VAL A 142 -10.99 -1.99 -6.28
N GLU A 143 -12.22 -2.44 -6.08
CA GLU A 143 -13.39 -1.55 -6.11
C GLU A 143 -13.73 -1.08 -4.70
N MET A 144 -13.44 0.19 -4.39
CA MET A 144 -13.95 0.85 -3.18
C MET A 144 -15.30 1.49 -3.49
N THR A 145 -16.29 1.23 -2.64
CA THR A 145 -17.68 1.72 -2.80
C THR A 145 -18.00 2.90 -1.90
N GLY A 146 -17.07 3.30 -1.04
CA GLY A 146 -17.17 4.51 -0.23
C GLY A 146 -16.35 4.45 1.04
N ILE A 147 -16.42 5.52 1.82
CA ILE A 147 -15.76 5.66 3.12
C ILE A 147 -16.81 6.12 4.14
N SER A 148 -16.80 5.54 5.34
CA SER A 148 -17.57 6.03 6.47
C SER A 148 -16.67 6.70 7.50
N VAL A 149 -17.15 7.78 8.10
CA VAL A 149 -16.50 8.51 9.19
C VAL A 149 -17.48 8.67 10.34
N GLY A 150 -17.09 8.28 11.55
CA GLY A 150 -17.96 8.36 12.74
C GLY A 150 -19.21 7.49 12.63
N GLY A 151 -19.16 6.39 11.89
CA GLY A 151 -20.29 5.48 11.66
C GLY A 151 -21.28 5.92 10.56
N ALA A 152 -21.05 7.06 9.89
CA ALA A 152 -21.87 7.53 8.78
C ALA A 152 -21.09 7.51 7.46
N ARG A 153 -21.75 7.11 6.36
CA ARG A 153 -21.16 7.21 5.01
C ARG A 153 -20.90 8.68 4.67
N VAL A 154 -19.70 8.97 4.17
CA VAL A 154 -19.31 10.32 3.73
C VAL A 154 -20.06 10.64 2.44
N SER A 155 -20.81 11.74 2.45
CA SER A 155 -21.53 12.22 1.26
C SER A 155 -20.55 12.66 0.17
N GLY A 156 -20.81 12.28 -1.08
CA GLY A 156 -19.93 12.58 -2.21
C GLY A 156 -18.69 11.66 -2.31
N VAL A 157 -18.66 10.56 -1.55
CA VAL A 157 -17.64 9.51 -1.66
C VAL A 157 -18.36 8.18 -1.94
N ASP A 158 -18.70 7.97 -3.20
CA ASP A 158 -19.37 6.76 -3.68
C ASP A 158 -18.54 6.01 -4.73
N ALA A 159 -19.06 4.86 -5.16
CA ALA A 159 -18.41 4.03 -6.16
C ALA A 159 -18.18 4.75 -7.49
N ALA A 160 -19.03 5.71 -7.88
CA ALA A 160 -18.91 6.38 -9.16
C ALA A 160 -17.73 7.35 -9.21
N GLU A 161 -17.40 7.98 -8.07
CA GLU A 161 -16.24 8.86 -7.91
C GLU A 161 -14.91 8.10 -7.76
N LEU A 162 -14.96 6.83 -7.33
CA LEU A 162 -13.78 6.01 -7.05
C LEU A 162 -13.48 4.96 -8.13
N ARG A 163 -14.43 4.67 -9.02
CA ARG A 163 -14.25 3.65 -10.06
C ARG A 163 -13.22 4.07 -11.10
N MET A 164 -12.60 3.07 -11.68
CA MET A 164 -11.80 3.23 -12.89
C MET A 164 -12.72 3.36 -14.11
N ASP A 165 -12.38 4.23 -15.04
CA ASP A 165 -12.99 4.26 -16.36
C ASP A 165 -12.42 3.08 -17.19
N PRO A 166 -13.25 2.11 -17.62
CA PRO A 166 -12.77 0.94 -18.35
C PRO A 166 -12.32 1.25 -19.78
N ALA A 167 -12.74 2.37 -20.37
CA ALA A 167 -12.34 2.78 -21.72
C ALA A 167 -10.98 3.48 -21.72
N THR A 168 -10.74 4.36 -20.74
CA THR A 168 -9.48 5.13 -20.65
C THR A 168 -8.45 4.48 -19.73
N GLY A 169 -8.87 3.68 -18.76
CA GLY A 169 -8.02 3.18 -17.68
C GLY A 169 -7.70 4.24 -16.62
N GLU A 170 -8.35 5.40 -16.64
CA GLU A 170 -8.14 6.46 -15.66
C GLU A 170 -8.95 6.21 -14.37
N GLY A 171 -8.46 6.73 -13.25
CA GLY A 171 -9.13 6.59 -11.96
C GLY A 171 -8.89 5.23 -11.30
N GLY A 172 -9.85 4.79 -10.48
CA GLY A 172 -9.76 3.54 -9.72
C GLY A 172 -9.02 3.67 -8.39
N VAL A 173 -8.89 2.54 -7.70
CA VAL A 173 -8.22 2.42 -6.41
C VAL A 173 -7.20 1.31 -6.46
N ILE A 174 -5.94 1.62 -6.14
CA ILE A 174 -4.88 0.62 -6.00
C ILE A 174 -4.49 0.42 -4.54
N VAL A 175 -3.97 -0.76 -4.20
CA VAL A 175 -3.31 -1.04 -2.92
C VAL A 175 -1.81 -1.02 -3.14
N ASP A 176 -1.10 -0.14 -2.45
CA ASP A 176 0.33 0.08 -2.67
C ASP A 176 1.11 0.23 -1.35
N SER A 177 2.15 -0.59 -1.18
CA SER A 177 3.04 -0.55 -0.02
C SER A 177 4.12 0.54 -0.15
N GLY A 178 4.41 1.01 -1.37
CA GLY A 178 5.39 2.05 -1.66
C GLY A 178 4.91 3.45 -1.24
N THR A 179 3.61 3.71 -1.36
CA THR A 179 3.01 4.97 -0.94
C THR A 179 2.80 5.03 0.57
N SER A 180 3.31 6.06 1.25
CA SER A 180 3.18 6.22 2.70
C SER A 180 1.74 6.31 3.21
N VAL A 181 0.94 7.23 2.66
CA VAL A 181 -0.42 7.54 3.15
C VAL A 181 -1.43 7.36 2.04
N THR A 182 -2.68 7.07 2.39
CA THR A 182 -3.76 6.98 1.43
C THR A 182 -3.93 8.31 0.68
N ARG A 183 -3.90 8.22 -0.65
CA ARG A 183 -4.13 9.33 -1.58
C ARG A 183 -5.50 9.21 -2.21
N LEU A 184 -6.27 10.28 -2.20
CA LEU A 184 -7.60 10.32 -2.81
C LEU A 184 -7.70 11.50 -3.78
N PRO A 185 -8.53 11.43 -4.83
CA PRO A 185 -8.87 12.57 -5.65
C PRO A 185 -9.29 13.76 -4.79
N ALA A 186 -8.92 14.97 -5.19
CA ALA A 186 -9.02 16.16 -4.33
C ALA A 186 -10.42 16.37 -3.72
N ARG A 187 -11.50 16.11 -4.48
CA ARG A 187 -12.89 16.21 -4.00
C ARG A 187 -13.20 15.14 -2.94
N THR A 188 -12.86 13.90 -3.22
CA THR A 188 -13.01 12.76 -2.31
C THR A 188 -12.23 12.98 -1.02
N TYR A 189 -10.96 13.39 -1.14
CA TYR A 189 -10.11 13.73 0.00
C TYR A 189 -10.76 14.81 0.88
N ALA A 190 -11.21 15.92 0.27
CA ALA A 190 -11.82 17.02 1.00
C ALA A 190 -13.07 16.56 1.77
N ALA A 191 -13.94 15.76 1.14
CA ALA A 191 -15.13 15.23 1.80
C ALA A 191 -14.80 14.36 3.02
N VAL A 192 -13.84 13.44 2.89
CA VAL A 192 -13.39 12.58 4.00
C VAL A 192 -12.75 13.40 5.12
N ARG A 193 -11.84 14.33 4.77
CA ARG A 193 -11.17 15.23 5.70
C ARG A 193 -12.18 16.07 6.48
N ASP A 194 -13.16 16.64 5.79
CA ASP A 194 -14.13 17.54 6.41
C ASP A 194 -15.11 16.78 7.30
N ALA A 195 -15.52 15.56 6.92
CA ALA A 195 -16.26 14.66 7.79
C ALA A 195 -15.46 14.29 9.06
N PHE A 196 -14.17 14.00 8.92
CA PHE A 196 -13.28 13.73 10.06
C PHE A 196 -13.17 14.93 10.99
N ARG A 197 -12.94 16.13 10.44
CA ARG A 197 -12.86 17.38 11.22
C ARG A 197 -14.16 17.67 11.97
N ALA A 198 -15.30 17.43 11.33
CA ALA A 198 -16.62 17.62 11.94
C ALA A 198 -16.87 16.66 13.12
N GLY A 199 -16.34 15.44 13.08
CA GLY A 199 -16.41 14.51 14.21
C GLY A 199 -15.31 14.73 15.27
N ALA A 200 -14.20 15.39 14.93
CA ALA A 200 -13.04 15.61 15.80
C ALA A 200 -13.05 16.97 16.53
N VAL A 201 -14.22 17.58 16.73
CA VAL A 201 -14.37 18.94 17.32
C VAL A 201 -13.78 19.12 18.72
N GLY A 202 -13.61 18.03 19.47
CA GLY A 202 -12.98 18.06 20.80
C GLY A 202 -11.46 18.18 20.79
N LEU A 203 -10.82 18.11 19.61
CA LEU A 203 -9.37 18.17 19.45
C LEU A 203 -8.91 19.58 19.09
N ARG A 204 -7.79 20.01 19.68
CA ARG A 204 -7.20 21.31 19.38
C ARG A 204 -6.52 21.27 18.03
N VAL A 205 -7.11 21.93 17.03
CA VAL A 205 -6.52 22.06 15.69
C VAL A 205 -5.21 22.83 15.78
N ALA A 206 -4.17 22.32 15.12
CA ALA A 206 -2.86 22.97 15.05
C ALA A 206 -2.88 24.16 14.07
N ARG A 207 -1.96 25.11 14.27
CA ARG A 207 -1.80 26.24 13.34
C ARG A 207 -1.05 25.77 12.10
N GLY A 208 -1.79 25.49 11.03
CA GLY A 208 -1.23 25.08 9.73
C GLY A 208 -1.12 23.56 9.57
N GLY A 209 -0.62 23.17 8.39
CA GLY A 209 -0.34 21.78 8.04
C GLY A 209 1.08 21.35 8.36
N TYR A 210 1.41 20.10 8.05
CA TYR A 210 2.75 19.54 8.15
C TYR A 210 3.08 18.75 6.88
N SER A 211 4.06 19.20 6.11
CA SER A 211 4.43 18.57 4.83
C SER A 211 3.19 18.40 3.92
N LEU A 212 2.82 17.17 3.58
CA LEU A 212 1.65 16.82 2.76
C LEU A 212 0.31 16.83 3.51
N PHE A 213 0.31 16.98 4.84
CA PHE A 213 -0.90 16.97 5.66
C PHE A 213 -1.42 18.39 5.87
N ASP A 214 -2.71 18.62 5.59
CA ASP A 214 -3.36 19.92 5.80
C ASP A 214 -4.18 19.99 7.11
N THR A 215 -4.38 18.84 7.77
CA THR A 215 -5.24 18.70 8.95
C THR A 215 -4.45 18.06 10.08
N CYS A 216 -4.06 18.87 11.05
CA CYS A 216 -3.28 18.45 12.20
C CYS A 216 -3.87 18.98 13.51
N TYR A 217 -3.57 18.28 14.60
CA TYR A 217 -4.07 18.54 15.93
C TYR A 217 -2.91 18.55 16.92
N ASP A 218 -2.91 19.52 17.82
CA ASP A 218 -1.99 19.60 18.93
C ASP A 218 -2.56 18.80 20.11
N LEU A 219 -2.02 17.60 20.31
CA LEU A 219 -2.38 16.67 21.37
C LEU A 219 -1.36 16.65 22.50
N SER A 220 -0.49 17.67 22.59
CA SER A 220 0.47 17.79 23.69
C SER A 220 -0.24 17.71 25.05
N GLY A 221 0.33 16.92 25.97
CA GLY A 221 -0.22 16.71 27.31
C GLY A 221 -1.46 15.80 27.37
N ARG A 222 -1.93 15.22 26.26
CA ARG A 222 -3.02 14.23 26.26
C ARG A 222 -2.46 12.81 26.28
N ALA A 223 -2.96 11.99 27.21
CA ALA A 223 -2.63 10.56 27.26
C ALA A 223 -3.47 9.74 26.27
N GLU A 224 -4.74 10.11 26.10
CA GLU A 224 -5.71 9.46 25.23
C GLU A 224 -6.62 10.51 24.61
N VAL A 225 -7.09 10.26 23.38
CA VAL A 225 -8.06 11.08 22.68
C VAL A 225 -9.10 10.21 22.00
N LYS A 226 -10.33 10.71 21.90
CA LYS A 226 -11.38 10.09 21.11
C LYS A 226 -11.41 10.74 19.72
N VAL A 227 -11.48 9.90 18.69
CA VAL A 227 -11.54 10.30 17.29
C VAL A 227 -12.68 9.56 16.58
N PRO A 228 -13.25 10.14 15.51
CA PRO A 228 -14.22 9.44 14.68
C PRO A 228 -13.61 8.18 14.08
N THR A 229 -14.37 7.08 14.07
CA THR A 229 -13.98 5.86 13.35
C THR A 229 -13.89 6.12 11.85
N VAL A 230 -13.02 5.39 11.15
CA VAL A 230 -12.90 5.46 9.68
C VAL A 230 -12.99 4.04 9.13
N VAL A 231 -13.90 3.81 8.18
CA VAL A 231 -14.12 2.51 7.53
C VAL A 231 -14.06 2.68 6.03
N MET A 232 -13.26 1.85 5.35
CA MET A 232 -13.25 1.73 3.89
C MET A 232 -14.17 0.58 3.47
N HIS A 233 -15.08 0.85 2.54
CA HIS A 233 -16.05 -0.13 2.05
C HIS A 233 -15.65 -0.58 0.65
N PHE A 234 -15.68 -1.88 0.40
CA PHE A 234 -15.30 -2.46 -0.89
C PHE A 234 -16.43 -3.28 -1.52
N ALA A 235 -16.34 -3.48 -2.84
CA ALA A 235 -17.22 -4.41 -3.52
C ALA A 235 -17.06 -5.83 -2.95
N GLY A 236 -18.11 -6.65 -3.07
CA GLY A 236 -18.15 -7.98 -2.45
C GLY A 236 -18.44 -7.95 -0.94
N GLY A 237 -18.66 -6.78 -0.34
CA GLY A 237 -19.10 -6.62 1.06
C GLY A 237 -17.96 -6.62 2.08
N ALA A 238 -16.71 -6.50 1.63
CA ALA A 238 -15.58 -6.33 2.55
C ALA A 238 -15.54 -4.91 3.11
N ASP A 239 -15.56 -4.82 4.44
CA ASP A 239 -15.42 -3.57 5.19
C ASP A 239 -14.11 -3.60 5.99
N VAL A 240 -13.29 -2.57 5.83
CA VAL A 240 -12.00 -2.43 6.52
C VAL A 240 -12.09 -1.27 7.49
N SER A 241 -12.32 -1.60 8.77
CA SER A 241 -12.34 -0.62 9.85
C SER A 241 -10.91 -0.31 10.29
N LEU A 242 -10.46 0.90 10.04
CA LEU A 242 -9.09 1.31 10.36
C LEU A 242 -8.93 1.57 11.87
N PRO A 243 -7.87 1.04 12.50
CA PRO A 243 -7.38 1.54 13.78
C PRO A 243 -7.06 3.04 13.75
N ALA A 244 -7.16 3.73 14.88
CA ALA A 244 -6.91 5.18 14.95
C ALA A 244 -5.49 5.55 14.50
N GLU A 245 -4.54 4.69 14.79
CA GLU A 245 -3.13 4.81 14.45
C GLU A 245 -2.88 4.77 12.93
N ASN A 246 -3.84 4.26 12.15
CA ASN A 246 -3.79 4.24 10.69
C ASN A 246 -4.29 5.53 10.06
N TYR A 247 -4.88 6.47 10.80
CA TYR A 247 -5.38 7.73 10.23
C TYR A 247 -5.13 8.97 11.07
N LEU A 248 -4.68 8.86 12.32
CA LEU A 248 -4.21 9.99 13.11
C LEU A 248 -2.81 9.69 13.65
N ILE A 249 -1.80 10.31 13.03
CA ILE A 249 -0.41 9.88 13.19
C ILE A 249 0.44 10.98 13.83
N PRO A 250 1.39 10.65 14.73
CA PRO A 250 2.32 11.64 15.24
C PRO A 250 3.31 12.02 14.14
N VAL A 251 3.48 13.32 13.93
CA VAL A 251 4.47 13.88 12.98
C VAL A 251 5.60 14.61 13.70
N THR A 252 5.45 14.89 15.00
CA THR A 252 6.51 15.41 15.86
C THR A 252 6.55 14.66 17.19
N SER A 253 7.70 14.70 17.87
CA SER A 253 7.83 14.22 19.25
C SER A 253 7.11 15.11 20.27
N SER A 254 6.76 16.34 19.90
CA SER A 254 6.07 17.32 20.75
C SER A 254 4.56 17.13 20.84
N GLY A 255 4.00 16.11 20.18
CA GLY A 255 2.56 15.80 20.25
C GLY A 255 1.72 16.43 19.14
N LEU A 256 2.32 16.80 18.00
CA LEU A 256 1.57 17.14 16.80
C LEU A 256 1.14 15.85 16.07
N PHE A 257 -0.16 15.69 15.85
CA PHE A 257 -0.73 14.55 15.13
C PHE A 257 -1.49 15.02 13.89
N CYS A 258 -1.36 14.33 12.77
CA CYS A 258 -2.00 14.71 11.51
C CYS A 258 -2.92 13.60 10.96
N PHE A 259 -3.98 14.02 10.28
CA PHE A 259 -4.88 13.12 9.57
C PHE A 259 -4.15 12.51 8.37
N ALA A 260 -3.93 11.20 8.39
CA ALA A 260 -2.99 10.50 7.49
C ALA A 260 -3.60 10.17 6.12
N PHE A 261 -4.32 11.12 5.53
CA PHE A 261 -4.83 11.10 4.17
C PHE A 261 -4.34 12.36 3.46
N ALA A 262 -4.25 12.32 2.14
CA ALA A 262 -3.94 13.49 1.36
C ALA A 262 -4.55 13.44 -0.04
N ALA A 263 -4.69 14.62 -0.65
CA ALA A 263 -5.08 14.71 -2.05
C ALA A 263 -4.00 14.12 -2.98
N THR A 264 -4.44 13.58 -4.11
CA THR A 264 -3.63 13.37 -5.31
C THR A 264 -3.99 14.40 -6.39
N ASN A 265 -3.05 14.67 -7.30
CA ASN A 265 -3.24 15.58 -8.43
C ASN A 265 -3.99 14.91 -9.60
N GLY A 266 -4.24 13.60 -9.54
CA GLY A 266 -4.95 12.83 -10.57
C GLY A 266 -6.23 12.14 -10.06
N GLY A 267 -6.84 11.33 -10.92
CA GLY A 267 -8.03 10.55 -10.57
C GLY A 267 -7.75 9.25 -9.80
N LEU A 268 -6.49 8.79 -9.78
CA LEU A 268 -6.12 7.52 -9.14
C LEU A 268 -6.10 7.65 -7.61
N SER A 269 -6.88 6.80 -6.94
CA SER A 269 -6.80 6.62 -5.49
C SER A 269 -5.77 5.55 -5.14
N ILE A 270 -5.05 5.74 -4.03
CA ILE A 270 -4.01 4.82 -3.58
C ILE A 270 -4.23 4.55 -2.10
N ILE A 271 -4.43 3.29 -1.71
CA ILE A 271 -4.42 2.86 -0.29
C ILE A 271 -2.96 2.67 0.11
N GLY A 272 -2.44 3.61 0.92
CA GLY A 272 -1.04 3.65 1.33
C GLY A 272 -0.72 2.71 2.50
N ASN A 273 0.57 2.54 2.77
CA ASN A 273 1.09 1.58 3.73
C ASN A 273 0.65 1.83 5.18
N ILE A 274 0.42 3.08 5.59
CA ILE A 274 -0.05 3.39 6.95
C ILE A 274 -1.45 2.81 7.19
N GLN A 275 -2.32 2.84 6.18
CA GLN A 275 -3.67 2.26 6.28
C GLN A 275 -3.68 0.73 6.18
N GLN A 276 -2.53 0.12 5.88
CA GLN A 276 -2.33 -1.32 5.82
C GLN A 276 -1.67 -1.87 7.09
N GLN A 277 -1.16 -1.02 7.99
CA GLN A 277 -0.47 -1.46 9.21
C GLN A 277 -1.43 -2.14 10.18
N GLY A 278 -1.00 -3.26 10.76
CA GLY A 278 -1.83 -4.10 11.64
C GLY A 278 -2.78 -5.04 10.90
N PHE A 279 -2.84 -4.96 9.57
CA PHE A 279 -3.53 -5.93 8.73
C PHE A 279 -2.54 -6.90 8.10
N ARG A 280 -2.98 -8.15 7.92
CA ARG A 280 -2.42 -9.01 6.89
C ARG A 280 -3.15 -8.73 5.59
N VAL A 281 -2.45 -8.09 4.65
CA VAL A 281 -2.96 -7.78 3.31
C VAL A 281 -2.65 -8.95 2.40
N VAL A 282 -3.69 -9.55 1.82
CA VAL A 282 -3.65 -10.81 1.09
C VAL A 282 -3.89 -10.58 -0.38
N PHE A 283 -3.02 -11.10 -1.22
CA PHE A 283 -3.10 -11.04 -2.67
C PHE A 283 -3.32 -12.47 -3.19
N ASP A 284 -4.56 -12.81 -3.54
CA ASP A 284 -4.92 -14.11 -4.09
C ASP A 284 -5.07 -13.99 -5.62
N GLY A 285 -3.93 -13.97 -6.32
CA GLY A 285 -3.90 -13.83 -7.78
C GLY A 285 -4.56 -15.00 -8.53
N ALA A 286 -4.66 -16.18 -7.91
CA ALA A 286 -5.40 -17.32 -8.48
C ALA A 286 -6.92 -17.17 -8.30
N GLY A 287 -7.35 -16.61 -7.18
CA GLY A 287 -8.77 -16.32 -6.88
C GLY A 287 -9.26 -14.95 -7.35
N ALA A 288 -8.40 -14.16 -8.01
CA ALA A 288 -8.67 -12.80 -8.48
C ALA A 288 -9.29 -11.89 -7.40
N ARG A 289 -8.73 -11.92 -6.19
CA ARG A 289 -9.23 -11.16 -5.04
C ARG A 289 -8.12 -10.67 -4.12
N LEU A 290 -8.39 -9.57 -3.42
CA LEU A 290 -7.54 -8.99 -2.40
C LEU A 290 -8.25 -9.06 -1.05
N GLY A 291 -7.51 -9.40 0.01
CA GLY A 291 -8.07 -9.59 1.34
C GLY A 291 -7.42 -8.72 2.39
N PHE A 292 -8.19 -8.33 3.39
CA PHE A 292 -7.70 -7.65 4.59
C PHE A 292 -8.09 -8.47 5.82
N LEU A 293 -7.08 -8.89 6.59
CA LEU A 293 -7.29 -9.57 7.88
C LEU A 293 -6.77 -8.67 9.01
N PRO A 294 -7.65 -8.06 9.83
CA PRO A 294 -7.21 -7.24 10.97
C PRO A 294 -6.50 -8.10 12.01
N ASN A 295 -5.51 -7.53 12.69
CA ASN A 295 -4.68 -8.24 13.68
C ASN A 295 -4.05 -9.52 13.09
N GLY A 296 -3.72 -9.48 11.79
CA GLY A 296 -3.02 -10.57 11.07
C GLY A 296 -1.48 -10.48 11.16
N CYS A 297 -1.02 -9.47 11.88
CA CYS A 297 0.29 -9.34 12.51
C CYS A 297 0.20 -9.95 13.91
#